data_AF-A0A2M7BWA0-F1
#
_entry.id   AF-A0A2M7BWA0-F1
#
_cell.length_a   1.000
_cell.length_b   1.000
_cell.length_c   1.000
_cell.angle_alpha   90.00
_cell.angle_beta   90.00
_cell.angle_gamma   90.00
#
_symmetry.space_group_name_H-M   'P 1'
#
loop_
_entity.id
_entity.type
_entity.pdbx_description
1 polymer ?
#
loop_
_entity_poly.entity_id
_entity_poly.type
_entity_poly.pdbx_seq_one_letter_code
_entity_poly.pdbx_strand_id
1 'polypeptide(L)'
;MIYHSPTHGQVDLEKLKHIVSNFMSGDKKAKYEIIVGTDSQKIEKNKYDFVSALIIHRVGWGGIYFWKRAVQDKKISLKERIYQEATMSLETSENFVNFFKTNGISKYDIQIHVDIGHNGETRDLITEVVGMIRGSGYEVKIKPDSYGASKVADRHT
;
A
#
# COMPACT_ATOMS: atom_id res chain seq x y z
N MET A 1 15.82 -0.81 -3.20
CA MET A 1 14.41 -1.04 -3.56
C MET A 1 14.03 -0.02 -4.63
N ILE A 2 13.39 -0.44 -5.71
CA ILE A 2 12.97 0.44 -6.81
C ILE A 2 11.45 0.49 -6.85
N TYR A 3 10.92 1.70 -7.00
CA TYR A 3 9.52 2.00 -7.27
C TYR A 3 9.36 2.54 -8.69
N HIS A 4 8.13 2.47 -9.19
CA HIS A 4 7.69 3.06 -10.44
C HIS A 4 6.63 4.12 -10.17
N SER A 5 6.68 5.23 -10.91
CA SER A 5 5.67 6.28 -10.88
C SER A 5 5.31 6.68 -12.31
N PRO A 6 4.03 6.89 -12.66
CA PRO A 6 3.66 7.37 -13.99
C PRO A 6 4.32 8.71 -14.34
N THR A 7 4.53 9.57 -13.34
CA THR A 7 5.07 10.91 -13.51
C THR A 7 6.59 10.93 -13.52
N HIS A 8 7.24 10.03 -12.78
CA HIS A 8 8.69 10.10 -12.51
C HIS A 8 9.50 8.90 -13.02
N GLY A 9 8.85 7.91 -13.64
CA GLY A 9 9.49 6.69 -14.14
C GLY A 9 9.97 5.80 -13.00
N GLN A 10 11.17 5.22 -13.14
CA GLN A 10 11.82 4.50 -12.04
C GLN A 10 12.36 5.47 -10.97
N VAL A 11 12.13 5.09 -9.73
CA VAL A 11 12.37 5.89 -8.53
C VAL A 11 13.00 4.99 -7.48
N ASP A 12 14.27 5.24 -7.14
CA ASP A 12 14.89 4.62 -5.97
C ASP A 12 14.44 5.30 -4.66
N LEU A 13 14.95 4.83 -3.52
CA LEU A 13 14.53 5.33 -2.21
C LEU A 13 14.90 6.80 -1.98
N GLU A 14 16.07 7.25 -2.42
CA GLU A 14 16.51 8.66 -2.27
C GLU A 14 15.64 9.58 -3.12
N LYS A 15 15.39 9.21 -4.37
CA LYS A 15 14.52 9.95 -5.28
C LYS A 15 13.08 9.95 -4.79
N LEU A 16 12.59 8.84 -4.23
CA LEU A 16 11.26 8.76 -3.61
C LEU A 16 11.14 9.77 -2.46
N LYS A 17 12.15 9.82 -1.58
CA LYS A 17 12.21 10.77 -0.46
C LYS A 17 12.15 12.21 -0.93
N HIS A 18 12.93 12.54 -1.96
CA HIS A 18 12.96 13.88 -2.52
C HIS A 18 11.60 14.26 -3.15
N ILE A 19 11.01 13.39 -3.96
CA ILE A 19 9.72 13.64 -4.61
C ILE A 19 8.60 13.86 -3.58
N VAL A 20 8.48 12.96 -2.59
CA VAL A 20 7.45 13.07 -1.55
C VAL A 20 7.64 14.33 -0.70
N SER A 21 8.88 14.63 -0.30
CA SER A 21 9.18 15.83 0.48
C SER A 21 8.85 17.11 -0.30
N ASN A 22 9.14 17.14 -1.59
CA ASN A 22 8.79 18.26 -2.47
C ASN A 22 7.27 18.39 -2.62
N PHE A 23 6.57 17.27 -2.83
CA PHE A 23 5.10 17.27 -2.95
C PHE A 23 4.43 17.81 -1.68
N MET A 24 4.87 17.36 -0.50
CA MET A 24 4.30 17.79 0.78
C MET A 24 4.72 19.23 1.17
N SER A 25 5.90 19.68 0.74
CA SER A 25 6.36 21.06 1.01
C SER A 25 5.66 22.11 0.15
N GLY A 26 5.02 21.72 -0.96
CA GLY A 26 4.21 22.60 -1.80
C GLY A 26 3.03 23.25 -1.08
N ASP A 27 2.50 22.61 -0.03
CA ASP A 27 1.60 23.25 0.93
C ASP A 27 1.64 22.51 2.28
N LYS A 28 2.28 23.13 3.28
CA LYS A 28 2.43 22.57 4.62
C LYS A 28 1.17 22.63 5.48
N LYS A 29 0.16 23.40 5.08
CA LYS A 29 -1.12 23.53 5.80
C LYS A 29 -2.17 22.56 5.27
N ALA A 30 -1.94 21.94 4.11
CA ALA A 30 -2.84 20.95 3.56
C ALA A 30 -2.83 19.66 4.39
N LYS A 31 -3.96 18.96 4.38
CA LYS A 31 -4.07 17.61 4.92
C LYS A 31 -3.55 16.61 3.89
N TYR A 32 -2.66 15.71 4.31
CA TYR A 32 -2.19 14.60 3.50
C TYR A 32 -2.65 13.28 4.09
N GLU A 33 -2.97 12.33 3.21
CA GLU A 33 -3.30 10.95 3.55
C GLU A 33 -2.33 10.05 2.80
N ILE A 34 -1.61 9.21 3.54
CA ILE A 34 -0.73 8.21 2.95
C ILE A 34 -1.48 6.89 2.93
N ILE A 35 -1.59 6.30 1.75
CA ILE A 35 -2.35 5.08 1.55
C ILE A 35 -1.41 4.02 0.99
N VAL A 36 -1.42 2.84 1.61
CA VAL A 36 -0.61 1.70 1.19
C VAL A 36 -1.52 0.49 0.99
N GLY A 37 -1.33 -0.26 -0.07
CA GLY A 37 -2.02 -1.52 -0.26
C GLY A 37 -1.29 -2.41 -1.26
N THR A 38 -1.51 -3.70 -1.17
CA THR A 38 -0.95 -4.68 -2.09
C THR A 38 -2.10 -5.49 -2.67
N ASP A 39 -2.11 -5.62 -3.99
CA ASP A 39 -2.99 -6.54 -4.69
C ASP A 39 -2.17 -7.66 -5.33
N SER A 40 -2.82 -8.76 -5.67
CA SER A 40 -2.18 -9.87 -6.37
C SER A 40 -3.03 -10.48 -7.48
N GLN A 41 -2.37 -10.79 -8.60
CA GLN A 41 -2.98 -11.48 -9.73
C GLN A 41 -2.26 -12.79 -10.00
N LYS A 42 -3.04 -13.82 -10.31
CA LYS A 42 -2.52 -15.10 -10.76
C LYS A 42 -2.06 -14.99 -12.21
N ILE A 43 -0.77 -15.17 -12.44
CA ILE A 43 -0.17 -15.19 -13.80
C ILE A 43 -0.21 -16.61 -14.37
N GLU A 44 0.17 -17.61 -13.56
CA GLU A 44 0.23 -19.03 -13.97
C GLU A 44 -0.20 -19.95 -12.82
N LYS A 45 -0.17 -21.28 -13.04
CA LYS A 45 -0.75 -22.30 -12.13
C LYS A 45 -0.29 -22.17 -10.67
N ASN A 46 0.93 -21.67 -10.42
CA ASN A 46 1.49 -21.38 -9.10
C ASN A 46 2.27 -20.06 -9.07
N LYS A 47 1.97 -19.13 -9.95
CA LYS A 47 2.75 -17.90 -10.09
C LYS A 47 1.84 -16.69 -9.91
N TYR A 48 2.18 -15.84 -8.96
CA TYR A 48 1.40 -14.67 -8.59
C TYR A 48 2.25 -13.41 -8.72
N ASP A 49 1.68 -12.38 -9.34
CA ASP A 49 2.23 -11.04 -9.35
C ASP A 49 1.66 -10.27 -8.16
N PHE A 50 2.51 -9.74 -7.29
CA PHE A 50 2.09 -8.87 -6.20
C PHE A 50 2.52 -7.43 -6.49
N VAL A 51 1.58 -6.50 -6.44
CA VAL A 51 1.81 -5.09 -6.69
C VAL A 51 1.48 -4.29 -5.45
N SER A 52 2.51 -3.74 -4.80
CA SER A 52 2.34 -2.83 -3.66
C SER A 52 2.29 -1.39 -4.15
N ALA A 53 1.21 -0.69 -3.85
CA ALA A 53 1.01 0.73 -4.11
C ALA A 53 1.29 1.57 -2.85
N LEU A 54 1.93 2.72 -3.05
CA LEU A 54 2.15 3.77 -2.07
C LEU A 54 1.63 5.08 -2.65
N ILE A 55 0.61 5.66 -2.05
CA ILE A 55 -0.10 6.84 -2.55
C ILE A 55 0.03 7.94 -1.49
N ILE A 56 0.38 9.13 -1.94
CA ILE A 56 0.42 10.33 -1.11
C ILE A 56 -0.66 11.26 -1.68
N HIS A 57 -1.79 11.33 -0.99
CA HIS A 57 -2.96 12.08 -1.41
C HIS A 57 -3.03 13.40 -0.65
N ARG A 58 -3.03 14.53 -1.36
CA ARG A 58 -3.36 15.84 -0.79
C ARG A 58 -4.86 16.03 -0.91
N VAL A 59 -5.54 16.05 0.24
CA VAL A 59 -7.00 16.06 0.28
C VAL A 59 -7.55 17.28 -0.47
N GLY A 60 -8.40 17.03 -1.46
CA GLY A 60 -9.02 18.05 -2.31
C GLY A 60 -8.19 18.51 -3.52
N TRP A 61 -6.97 17.99 -3.71
CA TRP A 61 -6.04 18.43 -4.78
C TRP A 61 -5.45 17.29 -5.61
N GLY A 62 -5.74 16.03 -5.25
CA GLY A 62 -5.19 14.85 -5.92
C GLY A 62 -3.93 14.33 -5.23
N GLY A 63 -3.17 13.49 -5.90
CA GLY A 63 -2.04 12.80 -5.26
C GLY A 63 -1.00 12.31 -6.24
N ILE A 64 0.12 11.87 -5.67
CA ILE A 64 1.16 11.13 -6.37
C ILE A 64 1.14 9.69 -5.89
N TYR A 65 1.54 8.77 -6.75
CA TYR A 65 1.64 7.38 -6.37
C TYR A 65 2.87 6.71 -6.96
N PHE A 66 3.24 5.64 -6.26
CA PHE A 66 4.36 4.80 -6.54
C PHE A 66 3.90 3.35 -6.41
N TRP A 67 4.50 2.46 -7.18
CA TRP A 67 4.26 1.04 -7.03
C TRP A 67 5.54 0.24 -7.21
N LYS A 68 5.59 -0.94 -6.61
CA LYS A 68 6.65 -1.93 -6.81
C LYS A 68 6.01 -3.30 -7.01
N ARG A 69 6.76 -4.17 -7.65
CA ARG A 69 6.29 -5.50 -8.05
C ARG A 69 7.16 -6.59 -7.44
N ALA A 70 6.53 -7.69 -7.05
CA ALA A 70 7.21 -8.91 -6.64
C ALA A 70 6.45 -10.13 -7.18
N VAL A 71 7.11 -10.92 -8.02
CA VAL A 71 6.55 -12.17 -8.53
C VAL A 71 6.95 -13.32 -7.61
N GLN A 72 5.98 -14.12 -7.19
CA GLN A 72 6.22 -15.33 -6.40
C GLN A 72 5.77 -16.56 -7.17
N ASP A 73 6.66 -17.55 -7.28
CA ASP A 73 6.35 -18.87 -7.84
C ASP A 73 6.15 -19.88 -6.71
N LYS A 74 4.93 -19.91 -6.19
CA LYS A 74 4.48 -20.82 -5.14
C LYS A 74 2.98 -21.07 -5.28
N LYS A 75 2.55 -22.28 -4.95
CA LYS A 75 1.12 -22.56 -4.74
C LYS A 75 0.66 -21.85 -3.46
N ILE A 76 -0.26 -20.92 -3.60
CA ILE A 76 -0.81 -20.10 -2.52
C ILE A 76 -2.34 -20.24 -2.53
N SER A 77 -2.94 -20.56 -1.38
CA SER A 77 -4.39 -20.55 -1.17
C SER A 77 -4.94 -19.13 -1.08
N LEU A 78 -6.27 -18.95 -1.18
CA LEU A 78 -6.88 -17.63 -1.04
C LEU A 78 -6.52 -16.96 0.31
N LYS A 79 -6.57 -17.73 1.41
CA LYS A 79 -6.18 -17.25 2.75
C LYS A 79 -4.73 -16.77 2.76
N GLU A 80 -3.79 -17.61 2.33
CA GLU A 80 -2.37 -17.26 2.30
C GLU A 80 -2.09 -16.05 1.40
N ARG A 81 -2.82 -15.89 0.29
CA ARG A 81 -2.67 -14.76 -0.64
C ARG A 81 -3.06 -13.44 0.02
N ILE A 82 -4.20 -13.40 0.70
CA ILE A 82 -4.67 -12.22 1.45
C ILE A 82 -3.71 -11.87 2.58
N TYR A 83 -3.19 -12.88 3.28
CA TYR A 83 -2.15 -12.66 4.29
C TYR A 83 -0.87 -12.07 3.71
N GLN A 84 -0.46 -12.55 2.53
CA GLN A 84 0.71 -12.04 1.84
C GLN A 84 0.51 -10.59 1.41
N GLU A 85 -0.65 -10.23 0.88
CA GLU A 85 -1.03 -8.85 0.54
C GLU A 85 -0.95 -7.92 1.76
N ALA A 86 -1.54 -8.35 2.89
CA ALA A 86 -1.51 -7.58 4.13
C ALA A 86 -0.08 -7.43 4.69
N THR A 87 0.72 -8.51 4.65
CA THR A 87 2.13 -8.51 5.09
C THR A 87 2.97 -7.56 4.23
N MET A 88 2.86 -7.64 2.91
CA MET A 88 3.61 -6.76 2.00
C MET A 88 3.21 -5.28 2.15
N SER A 89 1.95 -5.02 2.49
CA SER A 89 1.47 -3.67 2.77
C SER A 89 2.03 -3.13 4.09
N LEU A 90 2.12 -3.97 5.13
CA LEU A 90 2.77 -3.64 6.38
C LEU A 90 4.27 -3.36 6.18
N GLU A 91 4.97 -4.23 5.48
CA GLU A 91 6.39 -4.03 5.17
C GLU A 91 6.63 -2.73 4.40
N THR A 92 5.78 -2.42 3.43
CA THR A 92 5.87 -1.18 2.66
C THR A 92 5.64 0.04 3.55
N SER A 93 4.69 -0.03 4.48
CA SER A 93 4.38 1.04 5.43
C SER A 93 5.51 1.24 6.45
N GLU A 94 6.04 0.17 7.04
CA GLU A 94 7.17 0.21 7.98
C GLU A 94 8.41 0.82 7.33
N ASN A 95 8.72 0.37 6.12
CA ASN A 95 9.82 0.93 5.36
C ASN A 95 9.60 2.43 5.14
N PHE A 96 8.42 2.84 4.70
CA PHE A 96 8.11 4.25 4.48
C PHE A 96 8.26 5.09 5.77
N VAL A 97 7.67 4.66 6.89
CA VAL A 97 7.84 5.35 8.18
C VAL A 97 9.32 5.46 8.55
N ASN A 98 10.07 4.36 8.46
CA ASN A 98 11.50 4.36 8.79
C ASN A 98 12.31 5.35 7.92
N PHE A 99 12.00 5.45 6.63
CA PHE A 99 12.68 6.37 5.71
C PHE A 99 12.32 7.85 5.95
N PHE A 100 11.14 8.13 6.48
CA PHE A 100 10.63 9.49 6.72
C PHE A 100 10.52 9.88 8.20
N LYS A 101 11.10 9.09 9.12
CA LYS A 101 11.13 9.38 10.57
C LYS A 101 11.59 10.81 10.88
N THR A 102 12.59 11.30 10.16
CA THR A 102 13.13 12.67 10.33
C THR A 102 12.22 13.77 9.81
N ASN A 103 11.22 13.44 8.98
CA ASN A 103 10.29 14.36 8.35
C ASN A 103 8.96 14.48 9.11
N GLY A 104 8.83 13.82 10.26
CA GLY A 104 7.65 13.89 11.13
C GLY A 104 6.49 13.00 10.70
N ILE A 105 6.68 12.12 9.71
CA ILE A 105 5.67 11.12 9.32
C ILE A 105 5.64 10.01 10.37
N SER A 106 4.46 9.77 10.92
CA SER A 106 4.20 8.72 11.90
C SER A 106 3.35 7.59 11.31
N LYS A 107 3.23 6.47 12.02
CA LYS A 107 2.36 5.35 11.60
C LYS A 107 0.88 5.76 11.49
N TYR A 108 0.45 6.74 12.29
CA TYR A 108 -0.94 7.23 12.29
C TYR A 108 -1.32 8.00 11.03
N ASP A 109 -0.33 8.43 10.24
CA ASP A 109 -0.55 9.14 8.98
C ASP A 109 -0.78 8.17 7.80
N ILE A 110 -0.64 6.86 8.05
CA ILE A 110 -0.70 5.80 7.03
C ILE A 110 -1.93 4.92 7.22
N GLN A 111 -2.69 4.79 6.14
CA GLN A 111 -3.83 3.89 6.02
C GLN A 111 -3.44 2.70 5.16
N ILE A 112 -3.55 1.50 5.73
CA ILE A 112 -3.36 0.26 4.98
C ILE A 112 -4.71 -0.20 4.43
N HIS A 113 -4.79 -0.30 3.12
CA HIS A 113 -5.95 -0.75 2.38
C HIS A 113 -5.79 -2.24 2.09
N VAL A 114 -6.77 -3.02 2.52
CA VAL A 114 -6.82 -4.46 2.28
C VAL A 114 -8.04 -4.78 1.43
N ASP A 115 -7.85 -5.62 0.41
CA ASP A 115 -8.95 -6.13 -0.41
C ASP A 115 -9.67 -7.33 0.25
N ILE A 116 -10.38 -7.03 1.34
CA ILE A 116 -11.32 -7.96 1.99
C ILE A 116 -12.62 -7.25 2.29
N GLY A 117 -13.74 -7.98 2.33
CA GLY A 117 -15.06 -7.43 2.62
C GLY A 117 -15.93 -8.36 3.46
N HIS A 118 -16.98 -7.79 4.06
CA HIS A 118 -17.92 -8.51 4.93
C HIS A 118 -18.77 -9.57 4.21
N ASN A 119 -18.77 -9.55 2.88
CA ASN A 119 -19.50 -10.48 2.03
C ASN A 119 -18.50 -11.41 1.33
N GLY A 120 -18.74 -12.72 1.37
CA GLY A 120 -17.94 -13.72 0.64
C GLY A 120 -16.90 -14.46 1.49
N GLU A 121 -16.05 -15.23 0.81
CA GLU A 121 -15.09 -16.18 1.41
C GLU A 121 -14.01 -15.52 2.28
N THR A 122 -13.84 -14.19 2.18
CA THR A 122 -12.82 -13.44 2.91
C THR A 122 -13.29 -12.93 4.27
N ARG A 123 -14.58 -13.06 4.60
CA ARG A 123 -15.15 -12.49 5.83
C ARG A 123 -14.47 -13.01 7.09
N ASP A 124 -14.18 -14.30 7.12
CA ASP A 124 -13.61 -14.95 8.31
C ASP A 124 -12.14 -14.54 8.52
N LEU A 125 -11.50 -13.93 7.52
CA LEU A 125 -10.14 -13.39 7.59
C LEU A 125 -10.10 -11.95 8.11
N ILE A 126 -11.23 -11.24 8.14
CA ILE A 126 -11.28 -9.83 8.54
C ILE A 126 -10.68 -9.65 9.92
N THR A 127 -11.15 -10.41 10.91
CA THR A 127 -10.69 -10.29 12.29
C THR A 127 -9.19 -10.51 12.41
N GLU A 128 -8.65 -11.54 11.73
CA GLU A 128 -7.23 -11.88 11.80
C GLU A 128 -6.37 -10.79 11.14
N VAL A 129 -6.72 -10.37 9.91
CA VAL A 129 -5.93 -9.40 9.13
C VAL A 129 -6.03 -7.99 9.71
N VAL A 130 -7.23 -7.55 10.11
CA VAL A 130 -7.44 -6.27 10.80
C VAL A 130 -6.69 -6.25 12.13
N GLY A 131 -6.76 -7.34 12.89
CA GLY A 131 -6.03 -7.49 14.15
C GLY A 131 -4.52 -7.37 13.96
N MET A 132 -3.97 -8.05 12.96
CA MET A 132 -2.54 -7.98 12.60
C MET A 132 -2.10 -6.55 12.26
N ILE A 133 -2.86 -5.84 11.43
CA ILE A 133 -2.50 -4.49 10.98
C ILE A 133 -2.61 -3.48 12.13
N ARG A 134 -3.72 -3.50 12.88
CA ARG A 134 -3.92 -2.61 14.03
C ARG A 134 -2.93 -2.88 15.15
N GLY A 135 -2.60 -4.16 15.39
CA GLY A 135 -1.57 -4.57 16.34
C GLY A 135 -0.17 -4.04 15.98
N SER A 136 0.06 -3.75 14.70
CA SER A 136 1.30 -3.12 14.21
C SER A 136 1.30 -1.57 14.31
N GLY A 137 0.17 -0.99 14.72
CA GLY A 137 0.00 0.45 14.94
C GLY A 137 -0.49 1.24 13.72
N TYR A 138 -1.06 0.60 12.71
CA TYR A 138 -1.59 1.25 11.51
C TYR A 138 -3.11 1.31 11.50
N GLU A 139 -3.64 2.34 10.85
CA GLU A 139 -5.04 2.36 10.46
C GLU A 139 -5.25 1.36 9.30
N VAL A 140 -6.39 0.66 9.32
CA VAL A 140 -6.77 -0.28 8.27
C VAL A 140 -8.13 0.09 7.68
N LYS A 141 -8.21 0.08 6.35
CA LYS A 141 -9.46 0.18 5.58
C LYS A 141 -9.68 -1.12 4.82
N ILE A 142 -10.92 -1.60 4.84
CA ILE A 142 -11.39 -2.77 4.10
C ILE A 142 -12.50 -2.33 3.14
N LYS A 143 -12.96 -3.20 2.22
CA LYS A 143 -14.04 -2.85 1.30
C LYS A 143 -15.32 -2.49 2.09
N PRO A 144 -16.04 -1.42 1.71
CA PRO A 144 -15.86 -0.61 0.50
C PRO A 144 -14.86 0.57 0.61
N ASP A 145 -14.33 0.83 1.80
CA ASP A 145 -13.52 2.02 2.09
C ASP A 145 -12.05 1.90 1.59
N SER A 146 -11.61 0.72 1.18
CA SER A 146 -10.25 0.45 0.70
C SER A 146 -9.97 0.83 -0.77
N TYR A 147 -10.83 1.62 -1.42
CA TYR A 147 -10.77 1.86 -2.87
C TYR A 147 -9.50 2.56 -3.41
N GLY A 148 -8.81 3.35 -2.58
CA GLY A 148 -7.65 4.16 -3.01
C GLY A 148 -6.49 3.31 -3.54
N ALA A 149 -5.93 2.44 -2.69
CA ALA A 149 -4.83 1.55 -3.09
C ALA A 149 -5.24 0.51 -4.13
N SER A 150 -6.42 -0.10 -3.97
CA SER A 150 -6.90 -1.15 -4.88
C SER A 150 -6.94 -0.65 -6.32
N LYS A 151 -7.49 0.55 -6.58
CA LYS A 151 -7.52 1.10 -7.96
C LYS A 151 -6.14 1.32 -8.58
N VAL A 152 -5.14 1.68 -7.77
CA VAL A 152 -3.77 1.89 -8.26
C VAL A 152 -3.07 0.56 -8.51
N ALA A 153 -3.25 -0.40 -7.61
CA ALA A 153 -2.69 -1.74 -7.76
C ALA A 153 -3.32 -2.44 -8.97
N ASP A 154 -4.66 -2.48 -9.08
CA ASP A 154 -5.42 -3.06 -10.21
C ASP A 154 -4.98 -2.51 -11.58
N ARG A 155 -4.51 -1.26 -11.65
CA ARG A 155 -4.02 -0.66 -12.91
C ARG A 155 -2.69 -1.25 -13.37
N HIS A 156 -1.91 -1.79 -12.44
CA HIS A 156 -0.54 -2.25 -12.65
C HIS A 156 -0.34 -3.73 -12.38
N THR A 157 -1.39 -4.44 -11.97
CA THR A 157 -1.45 -5.90 -11.90
C THR A 157 -1.99 -6.46 -13.21
#